data_AF-A0A9P8UK99-F1
#
_entry.id   AF-A0A9P8UK99-F1
#
_cell.length_a   1.000
_cell.length_b   1.000
_cell.length_c   1.000
_cell.angle_alpha   90.00
_cell.angle_beta   90.00
_cell.angle_gamma   90.00
#
_symmetry.space_group_name_H-M   'P 1'
#
loop_
_entity.id
_entity.type
_entity.pdbx_description
1 polymer ?
#
loop_
_entity_poly.entity_id
_entity_poly.type
_entity_poly.pdbx_seq_one_letter_code
_entity_poly.pdbx_strand_id
1 'polypeptide(L)'
;MQIKTALATLFIVLAVALPQPNDISSTVSSPKASRVDGEASILARDQKIWQAAGGCKEDWDEDNRCQKACIAEAFLGECPGMVSMAWALTGGCIIRWYTCECICEWE
;
A
#
# COMPACT_ATOMS: atom_id res chain seq x y z
N MET A 1 29.09 0.31 43.93
CA MET A 1 28.04 0.11 42.91
C MET A 1 28.73 -0.16 41.58
N GLN A 2 28.56 -1.34 41.00
CA GLN A 2 29.00 -1.64 39.64
C GLN A 2 27.80 -2.14 38.84
N ILE A 3 27.41 -1.37 37.82
CA ILE A 3 26.33 -1.74 36.91
C ILE A 3 27.00 -2.43 35.72
N LYS A 4 26.86 -3.75 35.65
CA LYS A 4 27.28 -4.55 34.49
C LYS A 4 26.16 -4.50 33.46
N THR A 5 26.41 -3.83 32.34
CA THR A 5 25.54 -3.83 31.16
C THR A 5 25.74 -5.13 30.38
N ALA A 6 24.67 -5.93 30.27
CA ALA A 6 24.60 -7.04 29.33
C ALA A 6 23.48 -6.74 28.32
N LEU A 7 23.88 -6.48 27.07
CA LEU A 7 22.97 -6.37 25.93
C LEU A 7 22.65 -7.78 25.44
N ALA A 8 21.39 -8.19 25.56
CA ALA A 8 20.89 -9.44 24.98
C ALA A 8 20.08 -9.10 23.72
N THR A 9 20.66 -9.33 22.56
CA THR A 9 19.97 -9.25 21.26
C THR A 9 19.20 -10.55 21.00
N LEU A 10 17.87 -10.45 20.95
CA LEU A 10 16.96 -11.54 20.58
C LEU A 10 16.74 -11.53 19.05
N PHE A 11 17.05 -12.64 18.37
CA PHE A 11 16.61 -12.90 17.01
C PHE A 11 15.42 -13.87 17.07
N ILE A 12 14.27 -13.47 16.55
CA ILE A 12 13.09 -14.33 16.42
C ILE A 12 12.85 -14.57 14.93
N VAL A 13 13.05 -15.81 14.49
CA VAL A 13 12.69 -16.28 13.15
C VAL A 13 11.33 -16.98 13.26
N LEU A 14 10.29 -16.45 12.64
CA LEU A 14 9.02 -17.15 12.47
C LEU A 14 8.94 -17.76 11.08
N ALA A 15 9.00 -19.08 11.03
CA ALA A 15 8.54 -19.87 9.88
C ALA A 15 7.00 -19.87 9.89
N VAL A 16 6.37 -19.40 8.80
CA VAL A 16 4.92 -19.51 8.61
C VAL A 16 4.62 -20.82 7.88
N ALA A 17 3.98 -21.75 8.59
CA ALA A 17 3.37 -22.95 8.03
C ALA A 17 1.97 -22.61 7.48
N LEU A 18 1.67 -23.05 6.25
CA LEU A 18 0.34 -22.91 5.63
C LEU A 18 -0.70 -23.81 6.30
N PRO A 19 -1.96 -23.34 6.41
CA PRO A 19 -3.12 -24.23 6.40
C PRO A 19 -3.98 -24.07 5.13
N GLN A 20 -4.47 -25.22 4.69
CA GLN A 20 -5.36 -25.48 3.55
C GLN A 20 -6.80 -24.94 3.74
N PRO A 21 -7.58 -24.84 2.64
CA PRO A 21 -8.82 -24.08 2.57
C PRO A 21 -10.03 -24.91 3.02
N ASN A 22 -10.99 -24.26 3.67
CA ASN A 22 -12.37 -24.74 3.74
C ASN A 22 -13.32 -23.54 3.67
N ASP A 23 -14.10 -23.52 2.59
CA ASP A 23 -15.31 -22.71 2.42
C ASP A 23 -16.33 -23.02 3.53
N ILE A 24 -16.99 -21.98 4.04
CA ILE A 24 -18.46 -21.92 4.24
C ILE A 24 -18.83 -20.45 4.49
N SER A 25 -19.76 -19.99 3.65
CA SER A 25 -20.40 -18.69 3.61
C SER A 25 -21.23 -18.39 4.87
N SER A 26 -21.12 -17.16 5.40
CA SER A 26 -22.17 -16.51 6.20
C SER A 26 -22.03 -14.99 6.08
N THR A 27 -22.97 -14.45 5.33
CA THR A 27 -23.26 -13.04 5.04
C THR A 27 -23.27 -12.15 6.29
N VAL A 28 -22.33 -11.21 6.38
CA VAL A 28 -22.51 -9.90 7.03
C VAL A 28 -21.79 -8.86 6.18
N SER A 29 -22.56 -7.90 5.69
CA SER A 29 -22.13 -6.82 4.81
C SER A 29 -21.06 -5.93 5.44
N SER A 30 -19.87 -5.93 4.84
CA SER A 30 -18.93 -4.81 4.76
C SER A 30 -18.00 -5.12 3.59
N PRO A 31 -17.71 -4.16 2.68
CA PRO A 31 -16.95 -4.44 1.48
C PRO A 31 -15.51 -4.77 1.85
N LYS A 32 -15.28 -6.07 2.02
CA LYS A 32 -13.97 -6.70 2.07
C LYS A 32 -13.34 -6.48 0.72
N ALA A 33 -12.08 -6.04 0.77
CA ALA A 33 -11.11 -6.06 -0.30
C ALA A 33 -11.37 -7.21 -1.27
N SER A 34 -11.96 -6.86 -2.41
CA SER A 34 -11.98 -7.71 -3.58
C SER A 34 -10.86 -7.17 -4.45
N ARG A 35 -9.73 -7.88 -4.41
CA ARG A 35 -8.81 -7.91 -5.54
C ARG A 35 -9.62 -8.50 -6.69
N VAL A 36 -10.27 -7.62 -7.45
CA VAL A 36 -10.93 -7.98 -8.71
C VAL A 36 -9.88 -7.79 -9.79
N ASP A 37 -9.16 -8.87 -10.09
CA ASP A 37 -8.78 -9.12 -11.47
C ASP A 37 -10.10 -9.26 -12.26
N GLY A 38 -10.54 -8.19 -12.92
CA GLY A 38 -11.77 -8.22 -13.74
C GLY A 38 -12.53 -6.89 -13.82
N GLU A 39 -12.33 -6.21 -14.95
CA GLU A 39 -13.31 -5.33 -15.60
C GLU A 39 -13.66 -3.99 -14.93
N ALA A 40 -12.79 -3.00 -15.16
CA ALA A 40 -13.24 -1.74 -15.75
C ALA A 40 -12.76 -1.72 -17.21
N SER A 41 -13.72 -1.70 -18.11
CA SER A 41 -13.56 -1.74 -19.56
C SER A 41 -13.45 -0.33 -20.14
N ILE A 42 -12.86 -0.25 -21.33
CA ILE A 42 -12.95 0.81 -22.37
C ILE A 42 -11.86 1.90 -22.31
N LEU A 43 -10.90 1.77 -23.24
CA LEU A 43 -9.63 2.50 -23.42
C LEU A 43 -8.48 1.87 -22.63
N ALA A 44 -7.71 1.01 -23.29
CA ALA A 44 -6.40 0.57 -22.79
C ALA A 44 -5.43 1.77 -22.85
N ARG A 45 -5.59 2.73 -21.94
CA ARG A 45 -4.52 3.65 -21.58
C ARG A 45 -3.49 2.83 -20.82
N ASP A 46 -2.23 2.92 -21.25
CA ASP A 46 -1.15 2.33 -20.48
C ASP A 46 -1.21 2.96 -19.07
N GLN A 47 -1.28 2.12 -18.04
CA GLN A 47 -1.35 2.56 -16.66
C GLN A 47 -0.23 1.92 -15.83
N LYS A 48 0.37 2.70 -14.92
CA LYS A 48 1.32 2.19 -13.94
C LYS A 48 0.85 2.54 -12.54
N ILE A 49 0.93 1.54 -11.66
CA ILE A 49 0.58 1.66 -10.25
C ILE A 49 1.84 1.42 -9.42
N TRP A 50 2.10 2.27 -8.43
CA TRP A 50 3.20 2.08 -7.48
C TRP A 50 2.81 2.59 -6.09
N GLN A 51 3.55 2.18 -5.06
CA GLN A 51 3.36 2.73 -3.71
C GLN A 51 4.35 3.86 -3.46
N ALA A 52 3.86 4.98 -2.94
CA ALA A 52 4.69 6.12 -2.63
C ALA A 52 5.76 5.78 -1.57
N ALA A 53 6.94 6.37 -1.71
CA ALA A 53 8.00 6.28 -0.74
C ALA A 53 7.56 6.91 0.59
N GLY A 54 7.79 6.19 1.69
CA GLY A 54 7.38 6.61 3.03
C GLY A 54 6.65 5.54 3.81
N GLY A 55 6.19 4.48 3.13
CA GLY A 55 5.61 3.29 3.74
C GLY A 55 4.31 3.60 4.46
N CYS A 56 4.14 2.99 5.64
CA CYS A 56 2.92 3.08 6.40
C CYS A 56 2.92 4.32 7.32
N LYS A 57 1.87 5.16 7.24
CA LYS A 57 1.72 6.37 8.07
C LYS A 57 0.25 6.68 8.37
N GLU A 58 0.00 7.41 9.45
CA GLU A 58 -1.34 7.90 9.84
C GLU A 58 -1.75 9.16 9.07
N ASP A 59 -0.77 9.96 8.66
CA ASP A 59 -0.91 11.34 8.16
C ASP A 59 -0.83 11.42 6.62
N TRP A 60 -1.13 10.34 5.91
CA TRP A 60 -1.10 10.35 4.44
C TRP A 60 -2.17 11.27 3.82
N ASP A 61 -3.30 11.46 4.50
CA ASP A 61 -4.38 12.36 4.08
C ASP A 61 -4.15 13.81 4.52
N GLU A 62 -3.24 14.03 5.48
CA GLU A 62 -2.95 15.38 5.98
C GLU A 62 -2.29 16.22 4.88
N ASP A 63 -2.81 17.42 4.66
CA ASP A 63 -2.29 18.39 3.69
C ASP A 63 -2.07 17.85 2.27
N ASN A 64 -2.88 16.88 1.84
CA ASN A 64 -2.71 16.17 0.57
C ASN A 64 -1.31 15.55 0.42
N ARG A 65 -0.73 15.05 1.51
CA ARG A 65 0.62 14.48 1.52
C ARG A 65 0.76 13.34 0.52
N CYS A 66 -0.21 12.42 0.46
CA CYS A 66 -0.20 11.30 -0.49
C CYS A 66 -0.14 11.80 -1.94
N GLN A 67 -1.01 12.74 -2.31
CA GLN A 67 -0.99 13.37 -3.62
C GLN A 67 0.38 14.00 -3.94
N LYS A 68 0.91 14.82 -3.02
CA LYS A 68 2.19 15.51 -3.21
C LYS A 68 3.35 14.53 -3.41
N ALA A 69 3.36 13.43 -2.66
CA ALA A 69 4.35 12.37 -2.82
C ALA A 69 4.25 11.71 -4.20
N CYS A 70 3.04 11.31 -4.62
CA CYS A 70 2.82 10.73 -5.95
C CYS A 70 3.29 11.66 -7.07
N ILE A 71 2.93 12.95 -7.01
CA ILE A 71 3.37 13.94 -8.01
C ILE A 71 4.89 14.04 -8.04
N ALA A 72 5.52 14.20 -6.87
CA ALA A 72 6.97 14.34 -6.79
C ALA A 72 7.70 13.12 -7.35
N GLU A 73 7.29 11.92 -6.97
CA GLU A 73 7.90 10.67 -7.43
C GLU A 73 7.67 10.41 -8.92
N ALA A 74 6.49 10.74 -9.43
CA ALA A 74 6.19 10.65 -10.86
C ALA A 74 7.20 11.46 -11.68
N PHE A 75 7.44 12.72 -11.29
CA PHE A 75 8.42 13.59 -11.94
C PHE A 75 9.88 13.16 -11.74
N LEU A 76 10.19 12.48 -10.64
CA LEU A 76 11.54 11.98 -10.35
C LEU A 76 11.91 10.73 -11.15
N GLY A 77 10.94 10.07 -11.79
CA GLY A 77 11.19 8.97 -12.72
C GLY A 77 10.21 7.81 -12.62
N GLU A 78 9.28 7.82 -11.67
CA GLU A 78 8.28 6.74 -11.60
C GLU A 78 7.30 6.80 -12.76
N CYS A 79 6.94 7.99 -13.22
CA CYS A 79 5.98 8.14 -14.31
C CYS A 79 6.29 9.35 -15.21
N PRO A 80 7.38 9.28 -16.00
CA PRO A 80 7.72 10.34 -16.93
C PRO A 80 6.68 10.43 -18.05
N GLY A 81 6.27 11.66 -18.39
CA GLY A 81 5.36 11.91 -19.51
C GLY A 81 3.91 11.49 -19.27
N MET A 82 3.48 11.34 -18.01
CA MET A 82 2.09 11.03 -17.67
C MET A 82 1.12 12.11 -18.16
N VAL A 83 -0.07 11.69 -18.59
CA VAL A 83 -1.17 12.59 -19.00
C VAL A 83 -2.13 12.83 -17.83
N SER A 84 -2.36 11.80 -17.03
CA SER A 84 -3.17 11.84 -15.82
C SER A 84 -2.48 11.11 -14.68
N MET A 85 -2.81 11.53 -13.46
CA MET A 85 -2.34 10.91 -12.23
C MET A 85 -3.47 10.89 -11.20
N ALA A 86 -3.62 9.75 -10.54
CA ALA A 86 -4.52 9.52 -9.42
C ALA A 86 -3.75 8.97 -8.22
N TRP A 87 -4.35 9.01 -7.04
CA TRP A 87 -3.78 8.47 -5.81
C TRP A 87 -4.89 7.89 -4.93
N ALA A 88 -4.53 6.91 -4.11
CA ALA A 88 -5.44 6.25 -3.18
C ALA A 88 -4.75 5.97 -1.85
N LEU A 89 -5.52 6.07 -0.77
CA LEU A 89 -5.08 5.61 0.55
C LEU A 89 -5.41 4.14 0.69
N THR A 90 -4.40 3.29 0.64
CA THR A 90 -4.56 1.84 0.75
C THR A 90 -4.27 1.42 2.19
N GLY A 91 -5.30 0.94 2.89
CA GLY A 91 -5.16 0.39 4.24
C GLY A 91 -4.52 -1.01 4.24
N GLY A 92 -4.24 -1.55 5.43
CA GLY A 92 -3.80 -2.95 5.58
C GLY A 92 -2.38 -3.15 6.12
N CYS A 93 -1.69 -2.08 6.48
CA CYS A 93 -0.38 -2.18 7.12
C CYS A 93 -0.48 -2.30 8.65
N ILE A 94 -1.09 -1.32 9.33
CA ILE A 94 -1.35 -1.30 10.78
C ILE A 94 -2.73 -0.67 11.00
N ILE A 95 -3.41 -1.03 12.10
CA ILE A 95 -4.69 -0.42 12.48
C ILE A 95 -4.56 1.11 12.51
N ARG A 96 -5.42 1.82 11.76
CA ARG A 96 -5.43 3.29 11.56
C ARG A 96 -4.28 3.88 10.74
N TRP A 97 -3.38 3.06 10.21
CA TRP A 97 -2.31 3.52 9.35
C TRP A 97 -2.56 3.09 7.91
N TYR A 98 -2.15 3.93 6.98
CA TYR A 98 -2.38 3.76 5.55
C TYR A 98 -1.05 3.73 4.80
N THR A 99 -1.11 3.24 3.57
CA THR A 99 -0.10 3.47 2.54
C THR A 99 -0.70 4.39 1.48
N CYS A 100 0.15 5.03 0.70
CA CYS A 100 -0.26 5.84 -0.42
C CYS A 100 0.05 5.07 -1.71
N GLU A 101 -0.97 4.77 -2.49
CA GLU A 101 -0.87 4.17 -3.82
C GLU A 101 -1.03 5.26 -4.88
N CYS A 102 -0.12 5.27 -5.83
CA CYS A 102 -0.07 6.22 -6.92
C CYS A 102 -0.40 5.49 -8.21
N ILE A 103 -1.23 6.11 -9.04
CA ILE A 103 -1.66 5.58 -10.32
C ILE A 103 -1.35 6.64 -11.35
N CYS A 104 -0.65 6.29 -12.41
CA CYS A 104 -0.48 7.18 -13.54
C CYS A 104 -0.94 6.52 -14.82
N GLU A 105 -1.36 7.37 -15.76
CA GLU A 105 -1.92 6.96 -17.03
C GLU A 105 -1.24 7.71 -18.16
N TRP A 106 -0.97 6.98 -19.24
CA TRP A 106 -0.49 7.50 -20.51
C TRP A 106 -1.60 7.43 -21.56
N GLU A 107 -1.45 8.20 -22.63
CA GLU A 107 -2.37 8.22 -23.78
C GLU A 107 -2.13 7.10 -24.79
#